data_AF-A0A6V8KWV9-F1
#
_entry.id   AF-A0A6V8KWV9-F1
#
_cell.length_a   1.000
_cell.length_b   1.000
_cell.length_c   1.000
_cell.angle_alpha   90.00
_cell.angle_beta   90.00
_cell.angle_gamma   90.00
#
_symmetry.space_group_name_H-M   'P 1'
#
loop_
_entity.id
_entity.type
_entity.pdbx_description
1 polymer ?
#
loop_
_entity_poly.entity_id
_entity_poly.type
_entity_poly.pdbx_seq_one_letter_code
_entity_poly.pdbx_strand_id
1 'polypeptide(L)'
;MVVTVSFDMLRLALGVGTLDTGERLSPEQVRRLACDAKIIPAILGGDGQILDLGRTRRLINGPLRRALELRDKGCAFPGCDRPPRWCHGHHIKSWADGGPTTLNNSVMLCGHHHRLIHRGHRTVQIATDGIPEFIPPAYVDLERQPRRNTYHRRE
;
A
#
# COMPACT_ATOMS: atom_id res chain seq x y z
N MET A 1 -10.98 9.19 -1.22
CA MET A 1 -11.99 8.52 -2.05
C MET A 1 -11.29 7.78 -3.17
N VAL A 2 -11.05 6.49 -2.92
CA VAL A 2 -10.47 5.55 -3.87
C VAL A 2 -11.47 4.41 -3.99
N VAL A 3 -11.90 4.10 -5.22
CA VAL A 3 -12.79 2.97 -5.50
C VAL A 3 -11.94 1.82 -5.99
N THR A 4 -12.09 0.65 -5.40
CA THR A 4 -11.40 -0.58 -5.80
C THR A 4 -12.37 -1.53 -6.47
N VAL A 5 -12.05 -1.97 -7.69
CA VAL A 5 -12.80 -2.98 -8.45
C VAL A 5 -11.81 -3.78 -9.29
N SER A 6 -12.07 -5.07 -9.52
CA SER A 6 -11.27 -5.87 -10.46
C SER A 6 -11.43 -5.31 -11.89
N PHE A 7 -10.32 -5.20 -12.64
CA PHE A 7 -10.33 -4.71 -14.01
C PHE A 7 -11.17 -5.58 -14.94
N ASP A 8 -11.06 -6.91 -14.83
CA ASP A 8 -11.87 -7.84 -15.62
C ASP A 8 -13.35 -7.71 -15.27
N MET A 9 -13.67 -7.53 -13.99
CA MET A 9 -15.05 -7.34 -13.54
C MET A 9 -15.63 -5.99 -13.98
N LEU A 10 -14.81 -4.94 -14.05
CA LEU A 10 -15.20 -3.65 -14.61
C LEU A 10 -15.48 -3.77 -16.11
N ARG A 11 -14.57 -4.44 -16.85
CA ARG A 11 -14.68 -4.69 -18.29
C ARG A 11 -15.91 -5.53 -18.65
N LEU A 12 -16.19 -6.58 -17.88
CA LEU A 12 -17.35 -7.46 -18.08
C LEU A 12 -18.65 -6.89 -17.52
N ALA A 13 -18.59 -5.72 -16.91
CA ALA A 13 -19.72 -5.02 -16.31
C ALA A 13 -20.35 -5.64 -15.04
N LEU A 14 -19.67 -6.59 -14.39
CA LEU A 14 -20.20 -7.41 -13.29
C LEU A 14 -19.68 -7.02 -11.89
N GLY A 15 -18.71 -6.11 -11.79
CA GLY A 15 -18.00 -5.84 -10.53
C GLY A 15 -18.68 -4.85 -9.57
N VAL A 16 -18.79 -5.23 -8.28
CA VAL A 16 -19.07 -4.31 -7.15
C VAL A 16 -17.77 -3.59 -6.78
N GLY A 17 -17.83 -2.26 -6.67
CA GLY A 17 -16.69 -1.45 -6.21
C GLY A 17 -16.69 -1.30 -4.70
N THR A 18 -15.52 -1.17 -4.08
CA THR A 18 -15.41 -0.86 -2.63
C THR A 18 -14.63 0.42 -2.44
N LEU A 19 -15.18 1.36 -1.67
CA LEU A 19 -14.50 2.60 -1.29
C LEU A 19 -13.42 2.35 -0.22
N ASP A 20 -12.50 3.30 -0.09
CA ASP A 20 -11.52 3.40 1.00
C ASP A 20 -12.20 3.49 2.39
N THR A 21 -13.49 3.81 2.44
CA THR A 21 -14.35 3.80 3.63
C THR A 21 -15.00 2.44 3.92
N GLY A 22 -14.89 1.47 3.02
CA GLY A 22 -15.56 0.15 3.11
C GLY A 22 -16.96 0.10 2.49
N GLU A 23 -17.49 1.23 2.03
CA GLU A 23 -18.79 1.29 1.36
C GLU A 23 -18.75 0.55 0.01
N ARG A 24 -19.82 -0.19 -0.30
CA ARG A 24 -19.97 -0.94 -1.55
C ARG A 24 -20.75 -0.14 -2.57
N LEU A 25 -20.21 -0.06 -3.78
CA LEU A 25 -20.81 0.59 -4.93
C LEU A 25 -21.31 -0.45 -5.93
N SER A 26 -22.53 -0.25 -6.43
CA SER A 26 -23.08 -1.06 -7.50
C SER A 26 -22.25 -0.94 -8.79
N PRO A 27 -22.31 -1.93 -9.69
CA PRO A 27 -21.63 -1.85 -10.99
C PRO A 27 -22.00 -0.60 -11.80
N GLU A 28 -23.24 -0.10 -11.67
CA GLU A 28 -23.67 1.14 -12.31
C GLU A 28 -23.01 2.38 -11.69
N GLN A 29 -22.93 2.45 -10.35
CA GLN A 29 -22.26 3.55 -9.65
C GLN A 29 -20.77 3.60 -9.98
N VAL A 30 -20.12 2.43 -10.04
CA VAL A 30 -18.72 2.31 -10.46
C VAL A 30 -18.54 2.79 -11.91
N ARG A 31 -19.43 2.38 -12.83
CA ARG A 31 -19.41 2.86 -14.23
C ARG A 31 -19.59 4.36 -14.35
N ARG A 32 -20.56 4.93 -13.64
CA ARG A 32 -20.83 6.38 -13.65
C ARG A 32 -19.60 7.16 -13.20
N LEU A 33 -19.02 6.77 -12.07
CA LEU A 33 -17.79 7.38 -11.56
C LEU A 33 -16.60 7.20 -12.54
N ALA A 34 -16.52 6.06 -13.25
CA ALA A 34 -15.49 5.80 -14.25
C ALA A 34 -15.64 6.69 -15.49
N CYS A 35 -16.87 6.85 -16.00
CA CYS A 35 -17.19 7.70 -17.16
C CYS A 35 -16.95 9.18 -16.88
N ASP A 36 -17.16 9.64 -15.64
CA ASP A 36 -16.91 11.04 -15.20
C ASP A 36 -15.41 11.40 -15.07
N ALA A 37 -14.51 10.52 -15.55
CA ALA A 37 -13.09 10.76 -15.82
C ALA A 37 -12.23 11.19 -14.62
N LYS A 38 -12.59 10.81 -13.39
CA LYS A 38 -11.70 10.95 -12.21
C LYS A 38 -11.37 9.64 -11.49
N ILE A 39 -11.76 8.48 -12.04
CA ILE A 39 -11.24 7.19 -11.55
C ILE A 39 -9.88 6.95 -12.17
N ILE A 40 -8.85 6.97 -11.33
CA ILE A 40 -7.53 6.47 -11.66
C ILE A 40 -7.56 4.95 -11.41
N PRO A 41 -7.55 4.10 -12.45
CA PRO A 41 -7.51 2.66 -12.25
C PRO A 41 -6.21 2.30 -11.51
N ALA A 42 -6.35 1.75 -10.31
CA ALA A 42 -5.24 1.18 -9.55
C ALA A 42 -5.11 -0.29 -9.98
N ILE A 43 -4.50 -0.53 -11.14
CA ILE A 43 -4.20 -1.89 -11.58
C ILE A 43 -2.92 -2.32 -10.87
N LEU A 44 -3.00 -3.37 -10.05
CA LEU A 44 -1.83 -4.01 -9.47
C LEU A 44 -1.13 -4.81 -10.58
N GLY A 45 -0.21 -4.17 -11.31
CA GLY A 45 0.78 -4.86 -12.15
C GLY A 45 0.39 -5.19 -13.61
N GLY A 46 -0.66 -4.58 -14.17
CA GLY A 46 -0.99 -4.67 -15.61
C GLY A 46 -1.21 -3.28 -16.19
N ASP A 47 -0.98 -3.10 -17.51
CA ASP A 47 -0.84 -1.83 -18.26
C ASP A 47 -1.82 -0.69 -17.88
N GLY A 48 -1.56 -0.04 -16.75
CA GLY A 48 -2.32 1.08 -16.21
C GLY A 48 -1.59 1.74 -15.04
N GLN A 49 -1.38 3.06 -15.16
CA GLN A 49 -0.68 3.97 -14.24
C GLN A 49 0.73 3.54 -13.79
N ILE A 50 1.69 4.46 -13.92
CA ILE A 50 3.08 4.20 -13.53
C ILE A 50 3.17 4.10 -11.99
N LEU A 51 3.15 2.87 -11.49
CA LEU A 51 3.37 2.51 -10.08
C LEU A 51 4.86 2.26 -9.77
N ASP A 52 5.69 2.16 -10.82
CA ASP A 52 7.13 2.07 -10.73
C ASP A 52 7.77 3.33 -11.34
N LEU A 53 8.27 4.22 -10.49
CA LEU A 53 8.96 5.43 -10.93
C LEU A 53 10.47 5.21 -11.07
N GLY A 54 10.97 4.01 -10.75
CA GLY A 54 12.38 3.71 -10.64
C GLY A 54 13.08 4.74 -9.77
N ARG A 55 14.12 5.38 -10.31
CA ARG A 55 14.84 6.49 -9.64
C ARG A 55 14.51 7.87 -10.20
N THR A 56 13.61 7.97 -11.18
CA THR A 56 13.25 9.26 -11.81
C THR A 56 12.63 10.25 -10.83
N ARG A 57 12.03 9.75 -9.74
CA ARG A 57 11.46 10.57 -8.67
C ARG A 57 11.79 10.00 -7.30
N ARG A 58 12.22 10.86 -6.40
CA ARG A 58 12.45 10.53 -4.99
C ARG A 58 11.15 10.41 -4.20
N LEU A 59 10.19 11.31 -4.44
CA LEU A 59 8.96 11.37 -3.66
C LEU A 59 7.92 10.38 -4.20
N ILE A 60 7.21 9.74 -3.27
CA ILE A 60 6.07 8.88 -3.58
C ILE A 60 4.96 9.77 -4.14
N ASN A 61 4.61 9.53 -5.41
CA ASN A 61 3.60 10.30 -6.12
C ASN A 61 2.18 9.83 -5.77
N GLY A 62 1.16 10.55 -6.26
CA GLY A 62 -0.25 10.22 -6.01
C GLY A 62 -0.65 8.77 -6.37
N PRO A 63 -0.33 8.27 -7.59
CA PRO A 63 -0.61 6.88 -7.97
C PRO A 63 0.01 5.83 -7.02
N LEU A 64 1.31 5.93 -6.73
CA LEU A 64 1.97 5.01 -5.81
C LEU A 64 1.41 5.14 -4.38
N ARG A 65 1.09 6.36 -3.93
CA ARG A 65 0.45 6.58 -2.63
C ARG A 65 -0.89 5.84 -2.53
N ARG A 66 -1.74 5.91 -3.56
CA ARG A 66 -3.02 5.19 -3.59
C ARG A 66 -2.83 3.67 -3.60
N ALA A 67 -1.89 3.16 -4.39
CA ALA A 67 -1.56 1.74 -4.39
C ALA A 67 -1.12 1.26 -2.99
N LEU A 68 -0.32 2.05 -2.30
CA LEU A 68 0.08 1.79 -0.91
C LEU A 68 -1.11 1.83 0.06
N GLU A 69 -2.07 2.75 -0.11
CA GLU A 69 -3.29 2.78 0.73
C GLU A 69 -4.13 1.53 0.58
N LEU A 70 -4.32 1.08 -0.66
CA LEU A 70 -5.07 -0.14 -0.96
C LEU A 70 -4.39 -1.38 -0.40
N ARG A 71 -3.07 -1.46 -0.56
CA ARG A 71 -2.28 -2.61 -0.12
C ARG A 71 -2.15 -2.66 1.40
N ASP A 72 -1.82 -1.54 2.04
CA ASP A 72 -1.42 -1.51 3.45
C ASP A 72 -2.57 -1.15 4.39
N LYS A 73 -3.64 -0.51 3.89
CA LYS A 73 -4.87 -0.15 4.62
C LYS A 73 -4.68 0.73 5.87
N GLY A 74 -3.45 1.11 6.19
CA GLY A 74 -3.07 1.90 7.36
C GLY A 74 -1.57 1.80 7.61
N CYS A 75 -1.14 1.99 8.86
CA CYS A 75 0.25 1.75 9.22
C CYS A 75 0.54 0.26 9.14
N ALA A 76 1.50 -0.15 8.31
CA ALA A 76 1.81 -1.57 8.12
C ALA A 76 2.54 -2.22 9.32
N PHE A 77 2.99 -1.42 10.29
CA PHE A 77 3.72 -1.91 11.45
C PHE A 77 2.85 -2.83 12.32
N PRO A 78 3.36 -3.99 12.79
CA PRO A 78 2.55 -4.99 13.52
C PRO A 78 1.81 -4.39 14.72
N GLY A 79 0.48 -4.59 14.77
CA GLY A 79 -0.37 -4.15 15.86
C GLY A 79 -0.73 -2.65 15.85
N CYS A 80 -0.28 -1.88 14.87
CA CYS A 80 -0.64 -0.47 14.76
C CYS A 80 -2.04 -0.30 14.18
N ASP A 81 -2.82 0.62 14.74
CA ASP A 81 -4.20 0.92 14.32
C ASP A 81 -4.30 2.20 13.46
N ARG A 82 -3.18 2.89 13.22
CA ARG A 82 -3.21 4.22 12.62
C ARG A 82 -3.72 4.15 11.17
N PRO A 83 -4.75 4.95 10.81
CA PRO A 83 -5.33 4.91 9.48
C PRO A 83 -4.39 5.52 8.42
N PRO A 84 -4.66 5.28 7.11
CA PRO A 84 -3.81 5.77 6.02
C PRO A 84 -3.54 7.28 6.03
N ARG A 85 -4.52 8.08 6.48
CA ARG A 85 -4.40 9.54 6.60
C ARG A 85 -3.30 10.02 7.55
N TRP A 86 -2.85 9.16 8.46
CA TRP A 86 -1.77 9.48 9.43
C TRP A 86 -0.43 8.87 9.04
N CYS A 87 -0.37 8.28 7.85
CA CYS A 87 0.77 7.54 7.36
C CYS A 87 1.40 8.23 6.15
N HIS A 88 2.69 7.98 5.99
CA HIS A 88 3.45 8.34 4.81
C HIS A 88 4.06 7.09 4.21
N GLY A 89 4.31 7.13 2.91
CA GLY A 89 5.09 6.08 2.28
C GLY A 89 6.56 6.20 2.68
N HIS A 90 7.16 5.07 3.00
CA HIS A 90 8.54 4.91 3.44
C HIS A 90 9.24 3.94 2.50
N HIS A 91 10.40 4.33 1.99
CA HIS A 91 11.25 3.43 1.21
C HIS A 91 11.91 2.39 2.11
N ILE A 92 11.79 1.11 1.76
CA ILE A 92 12.42 0.00 2.48
C ILE A 92 13.93 0.07 2.32
N LYS A 93 14.41 0.04 1.08
CA LYS A 93 15.75 0.51 0.73
C LYS A 93 15.67 2.00 0.49
N SER A 94 16.35 2.78 1.32
CA SER A 94 16.39 4.24 1.22
C SER A 94 16.72 4.68 -0.22
N TRP A 95 16.05 5.73 -0.69
CA TRP A 95 16.34 6.33 -1.98
C TRP A 95 17.79 6.86 -2.07
N ALA A 96 18.32 7.37 -0.96
CA ALA A 96 19.72 7.84 -0.88
C ALA A 96 20.72 6.70 -1.11
N ASP A 97 20.37 5.49 -0.67
CA ASP A 97 21.17 4.27 -0.86
C ASP A 97 20.85 3.56 -2.18
N GLY A 98 20.16 4.25 -3.10
CA GLY A 98 19.82 3.77 -4.43
C GLY A 98 18.57 2.90 -4.51
N GLY A 99 17.71 2.91 -3.50
CA GLY A 99 16.40 2.27 -3.56
C GLY A 99 15.45 2.95 -4.57
N PRO A 100 14.67 2.19 -5.34
CA PRO A 100 13.73 2.76 -6.30
C PRO A 100 12.42 3.17 -5.63
N THR A 101 11.69 4.10 -6.22
CA THR A 101 10.36 4.52 -5.79
C THR A 101 9.31 3.66 -6.47
N THR A 102 9.00 2.52 -5.86
CA THR A 102 8.10 1.50 -6.40
C THR A 102 7.23 0.93 -5.28
N LEU A 103 6.15 0.23 -5.65
CA LEU A 103 5.31 -0.46 -4.69
C LEU A 103 6.09 -1.52 -3.89
N ASN A 104 6.98 -2.26 -4.55
CA ASN A 104 7.78 -3.34 -3.93
C ASN A 104 8.94 -2.84 -3.07
N ASN A 105 9.26 -1.54 -3.10
CA ASN A 105 10.26 -0.91 -2.24
C ASN A 105 9.66 0.16 -1.32
N SER A 106 8.33 0.23 -1.18
CA SER A 106 7.68 1.24 -0.34
C SER A 106 6.65 0.61 0.59
N VAL A 107 6.43 1.22 1.76
CA VAL A 107 5.45 0.78 2.76
C VAL A 107 4.82 1.96 3.50
N MET A 108 3.59 1.83 3.97
CA MET A 108 2.90 2.85 4.77
C MET A 108 3.27 2.79 6.26
N LEU A 109 3.74 3.92 6.79
CA LEU A 109 4.07 4.05 8.21
C LEU A 109 3.54 5.37 8.80
N CYS A 110 3.02 5.31 10.03
CA CYS A 110 2.68 6.50 10.79
C CYS A 110 3.95 7.24 11.24
N GLY A 111 3.84 8.52 11.61
CA GLY A 111 5.00 9.31 12.00
C GLY A 111 5.84 8.69 13.13
N HIS A 112 5.21 7.97 14.07
CA HIS A 112 5.93 7.24 15.12
C HIS A 112 6.77 6.09 14.56
N HIS A 113 6.13 5.14 13.85
CA HIS A 113 6.82 3.96 13.30
C HIS A 113 7.79 4.30 12.17
N HIS A 114 7.55 5.39 11.43
CA HIS A 114 8.50 5.91 10.46
C HIS A 114 9.83 6.27 11.12
N ARG A 115 9.79 7.03 12.23
CA ARG A 115 11.01 7.37 12.99
C ARG A 115 11.64 6.15 13.65
N LEU A 116 10.82 5.21 14.13
CA LEU A 116 11.32 3.97 14.75
C LEU A 116 12.15 3.15 13.77
N ILE A 117 11.69 3.00 12.53
CA ILE A 117 12.37 2.18 11.52
C ILE A 117 13.66 2.85 11.04
N HIS A 118 13.70 4.17 10.94
CA HIS A 118 14.94 4.90 10.67
C HIS A 118 16.03 4.69 11.74
N ARG A 119 15.67 4.26 12.96
CA ARG A 119 16.64 3.94 14.02
C ARG A 119 17.27 2.55 13.88
N GLY A 120 16.96 1.81 12.81
CA GLY A 120 17.77 0.67 12.35
C GLY A 120 17.55 -0.67 13.06
N HIS A 121 16.55 -0.78 13.93
CA HIS A 121 16.36 -2.02 14.71
C HIS A 121 15.42 -3.04 14.07
N ARG A 122 14.80 -2.75 12.93
CA ARG A 122 13.81 -3.64 12.29
C ARG A 122 14.01 -3.63 10.78
N THR A 123 14.04 -4.82 10.19
CA THR A 123 14.07 -4.97 8.74
C THR A 123 12.64 -5.03 8.22
N VAL A 124 12.34 -4.30 7.15
CA VAL A 124 11.08 -4.40 6.44
C VAL A 124 11.32 -5.16 5.14
N GLN A 125 10.41 -6.05 4.76
CA GLN A 125 10.41 -6.70 3.46
C GLN A 125 8.99 -6.75 2.89
N ILE A 126 8.88 -6.87 1.56
CA ILE A 126 7.62 -7.19 0.89
C ILE A 126 7.64 -8.69 0.61
N ALA A 127 6.68 -9.43 1.16
CA ALA A 127 6.55 -10.87 0.94
C ALA A 127 6.09 -11.18 -0.50
N THR A 128 6.10 -12.47 -0.86
CA THR A 128 5.72 -12.95 -2.22
C THR A 128 4.28 -12.62 -2.60
N ASP A 129 3.39 -12.49 -1.62
CA ASP A 129 1.99 -12.05 -1.80
C ASP A 129 1.84 -10.52 -1.83
N GLY A 130 2.95 -9.78 -1.84
CA GLY A 130 2.97 -8.32 -1.88
C GLY A 130 2.74 -7.65 -0.54
N ILE A 131 2.55 -8.39 0.55
CA ILE A 131 2.23 -7.81 1.86
C ILE A 131 3.51 -7.46 2.64
N PRO A 132 3.58 -6.28 3.30
CA PRO A 132 4.74 -5.94 4.11
C PRO A 132 4.87 -6.80 5.37
N GLU A 133 6.10 -7.21 5.64
CA GLU A 133 6.52 -7.93 6.84
C GLU A 133 7.64 -7.19 7.57
N PHE A 134 7.62 -7.28 8.89
CA PHE A 134 8.60 -6.67 9.77
C PHE A 134 9.33 -7.75 10.52
N ILE A 135 10.63 -7.82 10.29
CA ILE A 135 11.54 -8.73 10.98
C ILE A 135 12.05 -8.01 12.23
N PRO A 136 11.71 -8.49 13.43
CA PRO A 136 12.22 -7.94 14.67
C PRO A 136 13.75 -8.11 14.79
N PRO A 137 14.42 -7.30 15.62
CA PRO A 137 15.80 -7.52 15.97
C PRO A 137 15.92 -8.77 16.86
N ALA A 138 17.10 -9.40 16.84
CA ALA A 138 17.36 -10.63 17.61
C ALA A 138 17.07 -10.49 19.12
N TYR A 139 17.25 -9.29 19.69
CA TYR A 139 16.95 -9.04 21.11
C TYR A 139 15.45 -8.96 21.45
N VAL A 140 14.58 -8.84 20.45
CA VAL A 140 13.11 -8.93 20.62
C VAL A 140 12.62 -10.36 20.33
N ASP A 141 13.29 -11.04 19.39
CA ASP A 141 12.91 -12.36 18.90
C ASP A 141 14.16 -13.02 18.31
N LEU A 142 14.69 -14.03 18.99
CA LEU A 142 15.92 -14.71 18.59
C LEU A 142 15.77 -15.42 17.24
N GLU A 143 14.57 -15.93 16.96
CA GLU A 143 14.25 -16.60 15.70
C GLU A 143 13.95 -15.61 14.57
N ARG A 144 13.86 -14.31 14.90
CA ARG A 144 13.61 -13.20 13.97
C ARG A 144 12.38 -13.48 13.08
N GLN A 145 11.32 -14.03 13.67
CA GLN A 145 10.13 -14.40 12.92
C GLN A 145 9.48 -13.16 12.28
N PRO A 146 9.20 -13.16 10.96
CA PRO A 146 8.52 -12.07 10.29
C PRO A 146 7.13 -11.83 10.86
N ARG A 147 6.77 -10.56 11.09
CA ARG A 147 5.46 -10.18 11.64
C ARG A 147 4.73 -9.24 10.68
N ARG A 148 3.44 -9.50 10.48
CA ARG A 148 2.53 -8.65 9.69
C ARG A 148 1.62 -7.86 10.62
N ASN A 149 1.14 -6.71 10.14
CA ASN A 149 0.01 -6.07 10.79
C ASN A 149 -1.30 -6.75 10.37
N THR A 150 -1.97 -7.37 11.34
CA THR A 150 -3.27 -8.00 11.18
C THR A 150 -4.44 -7.05 11.49
N TYR A 151 -4.19 -5.89 12.12
CA TYR A 151 -5.25 -4.97 12.56
C TYR A 151 -6.13 -4.49 11.40
N HIS A 152 -5.51 -4.06 10.30
CA HIS A 152 -6.21 -3.56 9.12
C HIS A 152 -6.70 -4.66 8.16
N ARG A 153 -6.45 -5.94 8.49
CA ARG A 153 -6.76 -7.11 7.65
C ARG A 153 -7.64 -8.13 8.35
N ARG A 154 -8.33 -7.75 9.43
CA ARG A 154 -9.33 -8.61 10.05
C ARG A 154 -10.50 -8.77 9.07
N GLU A 155 -10.66 -9.98 8.55
CA GLU A 155 -11.87 -10.45 7.86
C GLU A 155 -12.81 -11.08 8.89
#